data_AF-A0AA35R8M2-F1
#
_entry.id   AF-A0AA35R8M2-F1
#
_cell.length_a   1.000
_cell.length_b   1.000
_cell.length_c   1.000
_cell.angle_alpha   90.00
_cell.angle_beta   90.00
_cell.angle_gamma   90.00
#
_symmetry.space_group_name_H-M   'P 1'
#
loop_
_entity.id
_entity.type
_entity.pdbx_description
1 polymer ?
#
loop_
_entity_poly.entity_id
_entity_poly.type
_entity_poly.pdbx_seq_one_letter_code
_entity_poly.pdbx_strand_id
1 'polypeptide(L)' 'MFCAIVTTIERCKTEGVVDVFQVVKALRVHKPGAVLTVTQYHLLFEAILAYLDSFDTYCNFLDM' A
#
# COMPACT_ATOMS: atom_id res chain seq x y z
N MET A 1 -8.00 -6.72 4.91
CA MET A 1 -6.53 -6.67 4.70
C MET A 1 -6.20 -6.68 3.22
N PHE A 2 -6.56 -7.74 2.48
CA PHE A 2 -6.35 -7.83 1.03
C PHE A 2 -6.79 -6.58 0.24
N CYS A 3 -8.05 -6.14 0.42
CA CYS A 3 -8.55 -4.94 -0.26
C CYS A 3 -7.73 -3.67 0.06
N ALA A 4 -7.24 -3.53 1.30
CA ALA A 4 -6.43 -2.38 1.68
C ALA A 4 -5.09 -2.37 0.93
N ILE A 5 -4.44 -3.53 0.82
CA ILE A 5 -3.18 -3.68 0.09
C ILE A 5 -3.38 -3.36 -1.39
N VAL A 6 -4.38 -3.99 -2.04
CA VAL A 6 -4.67 -3.77 -3.47
C VAL A 6 -4.98 -2.31 -3.75
N THR A 7 -5.89 -1.69 -3.00
CA THR A 7 -6.23 -0.28 -3.19
C THR A 7 -5.03 0.64 -3.00
N THR A 8 -4.14 0.34 -2.04
CA THR A 8 -2.95 1.18 -1.84
C THR A 8 -1.93 1.02 -2.95
N ILE A 9 -1.73 -0.20 -3.47
CA ILE A 9 -0.86 -0.47 -4.62
C ILE A 9 -1.40 0.19 -5.90
N GLU A 10 -2.71 0.14 -6.14
CA GLU A 10 -3.32 0.81 -7.31
C GLU A 10 -3.12 2.33 -7.26
N ARG A 11 -3.29 2.94 -6.08
CA ARG A 11 -3.02 4.36 -5.89
C ARG A 11 -1.53 4.69 -6.05
N CYS A 12 -0.65 3.85 -5.53
CA CYS A 12 0.79 3.97 -5.74
C CYS A 12 1.16 4.03 -7.22
N LYS A 13 0.59 3.12 -8.04
CA LYS A 13 0.85 3.06 -9.48
C LYS A 13 0.33 4.28 -10.22
N THR A 14 -0.79 4.85 -9.77
CA THR A 14 -1.47 5.96 -10.46
C THR A 14 -0.84 7.32 -10.11
N GLU A 15 -0.48 7.51 -8.84
CA GLU A 15 -0.05 8.81 -8.31
C GLU A 15 1.48 8.90 -8.14
N GLY A 16 2.19 7.78 -8.15
CA GLY A 16 3.65 7.71 -7.91
C GLY A 16 4.05 7.99 -6.46
N VAL A 17 3.08 8.26 -5.58
CA VAL A 17 3.26 8.56 -4.16
C VAL A 17 2.26 7.72 -3.36
N VAL A 18 2.64 7.27 -2.16
CA VAL A 18 1.76 6.52 -1.26
C VAL A 18 1.65 7.21 0.09
N ASP A 19 0.42 7.55 0.46
CA ASP A 19 0.04 7.92 1.83
C ASP A 19 -0.87 6.84 2.43
N VAL A 20 -0.26 5.89 3.15
CA VAL A 20 -0.96 4.76 3.77
C VAL A 20 -2.02 5.23 4.77
N PHE A 21 -1.80 6.36 5.46
CA PHE A 21 -2.77 6.89 6.40
C PHE A 21 -4.02 7.39 5.69
N GLN A 22 -3.87 8.17 4.62
CA GLN A 22 -5.01 8.66 3.85
C GLN A 22 -5.77 7.50 3.18
N VAL A 23 -5.08 6.48 2.70
CA VAL A 23 -5.75 5.30 2.12
C VAL A 23 -6.54 4.53 3.17
N VAL A 24 -5.99 4.29 4.35
CA VAL A 24 -6.73 3.63 5.45
C VAL A 24 -7.91 4.49 5.90
N LYS A 25 -7.74 5.81 5.99
CA LYS A 25 -8.81 6.76 6.32
C LYS A 25 -9.94 6.69 5.29
N ALA A 26 -9.63 6.77 3.99
CA ALA A 26 -10.60 6.66 2.91
C ALA A 26 -11.29 5.28 2.90
N LEU A 27 -10.53 4.21 3.13
CA LEU A 27 -11.06 2.85 3.19
C LEU A 27 -12.06 2.69 4.35
N ARG A 28 -11.81 3.32 5.50
CA ARG A 28 -12.73 3.30 6.66
C ARG A 28 -14.04 4.06 6.41
N VAL A 29 -14.04 5.05 5.52
CA VAL A 29 -15.29 5.72 5.10
C VAL A 29 -16.21 4.75 4.37
N HIS A 30 -15.66 3.89 3.51
CA HIS A 30 -16.44 2.96 2.68
C HIS A 30 -16.66 1.61 3.39
N LYS A 31 -15.74 1.22 4.28
CA LYS A 31 -15.80 -0.02 5.06
C LYS A 31 -15.39 0.25 6.52
N PRO A 32 -16.36 0.59 7.39
CA PRO A 32 -16.12 0.73 8.81
C PRO A 32 -15.44 -0.52 9.37
N GLY A 33 -14.39 -0.34 10.17
CA GLY A 33 -13.62 -1.46 10.73
C GLY A 33 -12.54 -2.04 9.81
N ALA A 34 -12.18 -1.38 8.71
CA ALA A 34 -10.98 -1.74 7.97
C ALA A 34 -9.70 -1.33 8.73
N VAL A 35 -8.75 -2.27 8.83
CA VAL A 35 -7.42 -2.08 9.45
C VAL A 35 -7.56 -1.59 10.90
N LEU A 36 -8.17 -2.41 11.76
CA LEU A 36 -8.55 -2.02 13.13
C LEU A 36 -7.40 -2.06 14.12
N THR A 37 -6.45 -2.97 13.91
CA THR A 37 -5.35 -3.20 14.84
C THR A 37 -4.06 -2.58 14.33
N VAL A 38 -3.18 -2.18 15.25
CA VAL A 38 -1.84 -1.69 14.95
C VAL A 38 -1.07 -2.73 14.13
N THR A 39 -1.19 -4.02 14.46
CA THR A 39 -0.60 -5.12 13.69
C THR A 39 -1.06 -5.14 12.22
N GLN A 40 -2.36 -4.93 11.96
CA GLN A 40 -2.86 -4.86 10.58
C GLN A 40 -2.34 -3.63 9.84
N TYR A 41 -2.13 -2.52 10.55
CA TYR A 41 -1.54 -1.32 9.96
C TYR A 41 -0.06 -1.54 9.60
N HIS A 42 0.72 -2.17 10.49
CA HIS A 42 2.11 -2.55 10.20
C HIS A 42 2.21 -3.51 9.02
N LEU A 43 1.36 -4.53 8.99
CA LEU A 43 1.36 -5.51 7.90
C LEU A 43 0.98 -4.87 6.55
N LEU A 44 0.15 -3.82 6.56
CA LEU A 44 -0.16 -3.05 5.36
C LEU A 44 1.06 -2.27 4.88
N PHE A 45 1.77 -1.65 5.81
CA PHE A 45 2.98 -0.89 5.53
C PHE A 45 4.10 -1.78 4.97
N GLU A 46 4.36 -2.92 5.61
CA GLU A 46 5.35 -3.91 5.15
C GLU A 46 5.03 -4.45 3.76
N ALA A 47 3.75 -4.77 3.48
CA ALA A 47 3.35 -5.26 2.16
C ALA A 47 3.58 -4.23 1.04
N ILE A 48 3.35 -2.94 1.33
CA ILE A 48 3.58 -1.87 0.36
C ILE A 48 5.06 -1.60 0.19
N LEU A 49 5.84 -1.60 1.28
CA LEU A 49 7.30 -1.48 1.19
C LEU A 49 7.90 -2.61 0.36
N ALA A 50 7.51 -3.86 0.60
CA ALA A 50 7.96 -5.00 -0.19
C ALA A 50 7.58 -4.86 -1.68
N TYR A 51 6.39 -4.32 -1.97
CA TYR A 51 5.98 -4.02 -3.33
C TYR A 51 6.88 -2.94 -3.97
N LEU A 52 7.14 -1.84 -3.27
CA LEU A 52 7.99 -0.75 -3.75
C LEU A 52 9.44 -1.22 -3.97
N ASP A 53 9.99 -1.95 -3.01
CA ASP A 53 11.36 -2.48 -3.06
C ASP A 53 11.54 -3.47 -4.22
N SER A 54 10.52 -4.30 -4.49
CA SER A 54 10.50 -5.13 -5.70
C SER A 54 10.49 -4.28 -6.96
N PHE A 55 9.72 -3.19 -6.99
CA PHE A 55 9.64 -2.30 -8.14
C PHE A 55 10.96 -1.57 -8.41
N ASP A 56 11.63 -1.10 -7.36
CA ASP A 56 12.93 -0.44 -7.43
C ASP A 56 14.03 -1.43 -7.88
N THR A 57 13.99 -2.65 -7.34
CA THR A 57 14.83 -3.76 -7.80
C THR A 57 14.61 -4.06 -9.28
N TYR A 58 13.35 -4.10 -9.75
CA TYR A 58 13.03 -4.29 -11.17
C TYR A 58 13.45 -3.09 -12.05
N CYS A 59 13.35 -1.86 -11.56
CA CYS A 59 13.85 -0.67 -12.26
C CYS A 59 15.37 -0.77 -12.49
N ASN A 60 16.13 -1.21 -11.49
CA ASN A 60 17.58 -1.39 -11.62
C ASN A 60 18.00 -2.41 -12.70
N PHE A 61 17.14 -3.38 -13.04
CA PHE A 61 17.41 -4.35 -14.11
C PHE A 61 16.93 -3.91 -15.50
N LEU A 62 16.10 -2.86 -15.60
CA LEU A 62 15.62 -2.32 -16.87
C LEU A 62 16.55 -1.26 -17.47
N ASP A 63 17.49 -0.73 -16.67
CA ASP A 63 18.50 0.26 -17.08
C ASP A 63 19.84 -0.36 -17.58
N MET A 64 19.90 -1.68 -17.79
CA MET A 64 21.05 -2.40 -18.39
C MET A 64 20.71 -2.90 -19.80
#